data_AF-A0A3S1D599-F1
#
_entry.id   AF-A0A3S1D599-F1
#
_cell.length_a   1.000
_cell.length_b   1.000
_cell.length_c   1.000
_cell.angle_alpha   90.00
_cell.angle_beta   90.00
_cell.angle_gamma   90.00
#
_symmetry.space_group_name_H-M   'P 1'
#
loop_
_entity.id
_entity.type
_entity.pdbx_description
1 polymer ?
#
loop_
_entity_poly.entity_id
_entity_poly.type
_entity_poly.pdbx_seq_one_letter_code
_entity_poly.pdbx_strand_id
1 'polypeptide(L)'
;MNTTATMDDTTQNEIDNPGKQLATLRQQKGYTIEYVASKLHLRVRIIELIETGDFQLLPEPVFVKGYLRAYSKLLGVSPEPFLAVFNNQYTYEKKPERALWQSKRESHKAEHIIRLVTILFAVGVMVAVGVWWQKNRDAQPVFSSKQSPTNLSLNDNNSELKLTDLSKMQSLLNPSMQMTPLEKEGG
;
A
#
# COMPACT_ATOMS: atom_id res chain seq x y z
N MET A 1 -63.15 8.79 27.23
CA MET A 1 -62.36 10.03 27.25
C MET A 1 -61.05 9.72 27.95
N ASN A 2 -60.06 9.20 27.23
CA ASN A 2 -58.76 8.83 27.79
C ASN A 2 -57.70 9.74 27.17
N THR A 3 -57.28 10.71 27.99
CA THR A 3 -56.24 11.68 27.73
C THR A 3 -54.95 10.99 27.32
N THR A 4 -54.56 11.20 26.07
CA THR A 4 -53.25 10.90 25.53
C THR A 4 -52.23 11.73 26.32
N ALA A 5 -51.43 11.05 27.15
CA ALA A 5 -50.23 11.63 27.71
C ALA A 5 -49.25 11.85 26.55
N THR A 6 -49.10 13.10 26.15
CA THR A 6 -48.08 13.59 25.23
C THR A 6 -46.72 13.14 25.76
N MET A 7 -46.15 12.12 25.15
CA MET A 7 -44.73 11.81 25.25
C MET A 7 -44.00 12.99 24.63
N ASP A 8 -43.37 13.78 25.50
CA ASP A 8 -42.54 14.93 25.18
C ASP A 8 -41.30 14.41 24.42
N ASP A 9 -41.41 14.37 23.09
CA ASP A 9 -40.31 14.13 22.15
C ASP A 9 -39.25 15.23 22.36
N THR A 10 -38.33 14.96 23.29
CA THR A 10 -37.25 15.88 23.60
C THR A 10 -36.26 15.90 22.44
N THR A 11 -36.53 16.80 21.49
CA THR A 11 -35.56 17.64 20.76
C THR A 11 -34.31 16.92 20.25
N GLN A 12 -34.45 16.21 19.13
CA GLN A 12 -33.38 16.14 18.12
C GLN A 12 -33.22 17.55 17.56
N ASN A 13 -32.51 18.41 18.28
CA ASN A 13 -32.23 19.79 17.86
C ASN A 13 -31.33 19.69 16.62
N GLU A 14 -31.89 19.86 15.42
CA GLU A 14 -31.12 19.96 14.19
C GLU A 14 -30.12 21.08 14.35
N ILE A 15 -28.85 20.71 14.42
CA ILE A 15 -27.76 21.67 14.53
C ILE A 15 -27.59 22.27 13.13
N ASP A 16 -28.37 23.30 12.79
CA ASP A 16 -28.27 23.96 11.49
C ASP A 16 -26.98 24.75 11.35
N ASN A 17 -26.52 25.37 12.44
CA ASN A 17 -25.27 26.10 12.48
C ASN A 17 -24.50 25.73 13.76
N PRO A 18 -23.35 25.02 13.63
CA PRO A 18 -22.62 24.54 14.80
C PRO A 18 -22.08 25.69 15.65
N GLY A 19 -21.74 26.82 15.02
CA GLY A 19 -21.27 28.03 15.67
C GLY A 19 -22.31 28.69 16.56
N LYS A 20 -23.50 28.92 16.03
CA LYS A 20 -24.62 29.54 16.78
C LYS A 20 -25.01 28.71 17.99
N GLN A 21 -25.03 27.39 17.87
CA GLN A 21 -25.37 26.54 19.01
C GLN A 21 -24.29 26.57 20.11
N LEU A 22 -23.00 26.62 19.75
CA LEU A 22 -21.93 26.82 20.71
C LEU A 22 -22.03 28.20 21.40
N ALA A 23 -22.47 29.24 20.67
CA ALA A 23 -22.75 30.56 21.25
C ALA A 23 -23.85 30.47 22.32
N THR A 24 -24.96 29.79 22.03
CA THR A 24 -26.06 29.57 22.99
C THR A 24 -25.55 28.84 24.24
N LEU A 25 -24.78 27.77 24.06
CA LEU A 25 -24.21 27.01 25.19
C LEU A 25 -23.22 27.86 26.01
N ARG A 26 -22.42 28.71 25.36
CA ARG A 26 -21.53 29.67 26.04
C ARG A 26 -22.33 30.64 26.90
N GLN A 27 -23.40 31.22 26.34
CA GLN A 27 -24.27 32.14 27.04
C GLN A 27 -24.96 31.48 28.25
N GLN A 28 -25.42 30.23 28.11
CA GLN A 28 -25.98 29.44 29.21
C GLN A 28 -24.96 29.19 30.34
N LYS A 29 -23.67 29.06 30.01
CA LYS A 29 -22.58 28.96 31.00
C LYS A 29 -22.15 30.32 31.58
N GLY A 30 -22.68 31.43 31.08
CA GLY A 30 -22.30 32.78 31.50
C GLY A 30 -20.89 33.20 31.08
N TYR A 31 -20.30 32.53 30.08
CA TYR A 31 -18.96 32.85 29.62
C TYR A 31 -18.98 34.01 28.61
N THR A 32 -18.06 34.95 28.74
CA THR A 32 -17.88 36.00 27.73
C THR A 32 -17.08 35.48 26.54
N ILE A 33 -17.13 36.18 25.41
CA ILE A 33 -16.36 35.81 24.21
C ILE A 33 -14.86 35.91 24.53
N GLU A 34 -14.45 36.94 25.27
CA GLU A 34 -13.06 37.17 25.68
C GLU A 34 -12.54 36.05 26.59
N TYR A 35 -13.38 35.57 27.51
CA TYR A 35 -13.04 34.44 28.37
C TYR A 35 -12.76 33.18 27.54
N VAL A 36 -13.65 32.84 26.60
CA VAL A 36 -13.47 31.69 25.71
C VAL A 36 -12.23 31.86 24.85
N ALA A 37 -12.05 33.04 24.24
CA ALA A 37 -10.89 33.34 23.40
C ALA A 37 -9.59 33.17 24.18
N SER A 38 -9.52 33.69 25.40
CA SER A 38 -8.38 33.53 26.31
C SER A 38 -8.11 32.06 26.65
N LYS A 39 -9.14 31.30 27.06
CA LYS A 39 -9.00 29.88 27.40
C LYS A 39 -8.54 29.02 26.23
N LEU A 40 -9.01 29.32 25.03
CA LEU A 40 -8.65 28.60 23.81
C LEU A 40 -7.36 29.12 23.16
N HIS A 41 -6.76 30.17 23.70
CA HIS A 41 -5.61 30.86 23.11
C HIS A 41 -5.87 31.31 21.65
N LEU A 42 -7.09 31.79 21.40
CA LEU A 42 -7.53 32.30 20.11
C LEU A 42 -7.79 33.80 20.20
N ARG A 43 -7.72 34.49 19.06
CA ARG A 43 -8.15 35.89 18.99
C ARG A 43 -9.66 35.96 19.17
N VAL A 44 -10.15 37.00 19.84
CA VAL A 44 -11.60 37.26 20.04
C VAL A 44 -12.36 37.20 18.72
N ARG A 45 -11.81 37.80 17.66
CA ARG A 45 -12.37 37.78 16.30
C ARG A 45 -12.63 36.36 15.76
N ILE A 46 -11.78 35.38 16.10
CA ILE A 46 -11.99 34.00 15.65
C ILE A 46 -13.23 33.39 16.32
N ILE A 47 -13.44 33.66 17.61
CA ILE A 47 -14.62 33.19 18.33
C ILE A 47 -15.88 33.84 17.76
N GLU A 48 -15.86 35.14 17.49
CA GLU A 48 -16.98 35.85 16.84
C GLU A 48 -17.33 35.24 15.48
N LEU A 49 -16.32 34.97 14.63
CA LEU A 49 -16.52 34.36 13.31
C LEU A 49 -17.08 32.94 13.43
N ILE A 50 -16.63 32.17 14.42
CA ILE A 50 -17.20 30.85 14.70
C ILE A 50 -18.67 30.98 15.11
N GLU A 51 -19.00 31.87 16.06
CA GLU A 51 -20.37 32.02 16.58
C GLU A 51 -21.36 32.58 15.54
N THR A 52 -20.89 33.44 14.64
CA THR A 52 -21.69 33.98 13.51
C THR A 52 -21.87 32.97 12.38
N GLY A 53 -20.97 31.99 12.28
CA GLY A 53 -20.96 30.99 11.21
C GLY A 53 -20.25 31.47 9.95
N ASP A 54 -19.49 32.56 10.02
CA ASP A 54 -18.71 33.13 8.92
C ASP A 54 -17.39 32.35 8.72
N PHE A 55 -17.51 31.04 8.53
CA PHE A 55 -16.35 30.15 8.44
C PHE A 55 -15.48 30.39 7.20
N GLN A 56 -15.99 31.11 6.19
CA GLN A 56 -15.23 31.54 5.00
C GLN A 56 -14.12 32.56 5.33
N LEU A 57 -14.28 33.32 6.41
CA LEU A 57 -13.29 34.31 6.87
C LEU A 57 -12.25 33.69 7.82
N LEU A 58 -12.43 32.41 8.18
CA LEU A 58 -11.49 31.69 9.03
C LEU A 58 -10.35 31.06 8.23
N PRO A 59 -9.27 30.62 8.90
CA PRO A 59 -8.20 29.84 8.27
C PRO A 59 -8.70 28.52 7.65
N GLU A 60 -7.78 27.74 7.08
CA GLU A 60 -8.10 26.45 6.44
C GLU A 60 -9.05 25.56 7.28
N PRO A 61 -10.00 24.83 6.65
CA PRO A 61 -11.03 24.06 7.36
C PRO A 61 -10.52 23.08 8.42
N VAL A 62 -9.27 22.61 8.27
CA VAL A 62 -8.60 21.76 9.26
C VAL A 62 -8.47 22.48 10.61
N PHE A 63 -8.12 23.76 10.60
CA PHE A 63 -8.03 24.58 11.81
C PHE A 63 -9.40 24.83 12.41
N VAL A 64 -10.41 25.11 11.58
CA VAL A 64 -11.79 25.33 12.03
C VAL A 64 -12.33 24.12 12.79
N LYS A 65 -12.08 22.89 12.29
CA LYS A 65 -12.42 21.66 13.02
C LYS A 65 -11.72 21.57 14.37
N GLY A 66 -10.45 21.98 14.44
CA GLY A 66 -9.70 22.08 15.68
C GLY A 66 -10.34 23.05 16.68
N TYR A 67 -10.76 24.23 16.20
CA TYR A 67 -11.40 25.26 17.02
C TYR A 67 -12.75 24.80 17.54
N LEU A 68 -13.62 24.24 16.68
CA LEU A 68 -14.90 23.66 17.08
C LEU A 68 -14.71 22.59 18.15
N ARG A 69 -13.77 21.66 17.95
CA ARG A 69 -13.47 20.61 18.93
C ARG A 69 -13.01 21.19 20.27
N ALA A 70 -12.10 22.16 20.26
CA ALA A 70 -11.58 22.77 21.48
C ALA A 70 -12.68 23.56 22.23
N TYR A 71 -13.53 24.26 21.49
CA TYR A 71 -14.64 25.02 22.05
C TYR A 71 -15.71 24.11 22.66
N SER A 72 -16.15 23.06 21.95
CA SER A 72 -17.06 22.04 22.51
C SER A 72 -16.51 21.43 23.80
N LYS A 73 -15.21 21.10 23.83
CA LYS A 73 -14.53 20.58 25.02
C LYS A 73 -14.53 21.57 26.18
N LEU A 74 -14.26 22.85 25.92
CA LEU A 74 -14.30 23.90 26.95
C LEU A 74 -15.70 24.04 27.58
N LEU A 75 -16.75 23.87 26.77
CA LEU A 75 -18.14 23.91 27.23
C LEU A 75 -18.61 22.59 27.88
N GLY A 76 -17.80 21.53 27.80
CA GLY A 76 -18.11 20.21 28.35
C GLY A 76 -19.12 19.41 27.52
N VAL A 77 -19.26 19.71 26.23
CA VAL A 77 -20.18 19.01 25.31
C VAL A 77 -19.41 18.16 24.29
N SER A 78 -20.07 17.13 23.75
CA SER A 78 -19.47 16.28 22.71
C SER A 78 -19.20 17.11 21.44
N PRO A 79 -17.99 17.04 20.85
CA PRO A 79 -17.67 17.77 19.62
C PRO A 79 -18.26 17.13 18.37
N GLU A 80 -18.57 15.83 18.40
CA GLU A 80 -18.95 15.06 17.21
C GLU A 80 -20.17 15.62 16.46
N PRO A 81 -21.26 16.06 17.11
CA PRO A 81 -22.41 16.62 16.40
C PRO A 81 -22.07 17.91 15.63
N PHE A 82 -21.30 18.81 16.25
CA PHE A 82 -20.88 20.07 15.63
C PHE A 82 -19.94 19.83 14.45
N LEU A 83 -19.01 18.88 14.59
CA LEU A 83 -18.08 18.51 13.54
C LEU A 83 -18.78 17.80 12.38
N ALA A 84 -19.77 16.96 12.65
CA ALA A 84 -20.55 16.29 11.62
C ALA A 84 -21.27 17.29 10.71
N VAL A 85 -21.94 18.28 11.30
CA VAL A 85 -22.61 19.36 10.56
C VAL A 85 -21.62 20.21 9.78
N PHE A 86 -20.54 20.66 10.43
CA PHE A 86 -19.50 21.42 9.75
C PHE A 86 -18.92 20.66 8.57
N ASN A 87 -18.62 19.36 8.73
CA ASN A 87 -18.11 18.52 7.65
C ASN A 87 -19.12 18.41 6.51
N ASN A 88 -20.41 18.24 6.82
CA ASN A 88 -21.44 18.13 5.79
C ASN A 88 -21.61 19.44 5.01
N GLN A 89 -21.50 20.60 5.65
CA GLN A 89 -21.64 21.90 4.99
C GLN A 89 -20.39 22.29 4.18
N TYR A 90 -19.19 22.04 4.70
CA TYR A 90 -17.94 22.57 4.13
C TYR A 90 -17.14 21.56 3.28
N THR A 91 -17.46 20.26 3.33
CA THR A 91 -16.83 19.27 2.42
C THR A 91 -17.33 19.42 0.98
N TYR A 92 -18.52 19.97 0.76
CA TYR A 92 -19.06 20.19 -0.58
C TYR A 92 -18.46 21.43 -1.26
N GLU A 93 -18.11 22.48 -0.52
CA GLU A 93 -17.60 23.73 -1.11
C GLU A 93 -16.10 23.66 -1.46
N LYS A 94 -15.29 22.97 -0.67
CA LYS A 94 -13.84 22.80 -0.94
C LYS A 94 -13.56 21.38 -1.43
N LYS A 95 -14.03 21.01 -2.62
CA LYS A 95 -13.50 19.83 -3.30
C LYS A 95 -12.03 20.12 -3.63
N PRO A 96 -11.05 19.47 -2.98
CA PRO A 96 -9.67 19.75 -3.27
C PRO A 96 -9.37 19.15 -4.64
N GLU A 97 -9.03 20.02 -5.58
CA GLU A 97 -8.26 19.73 -6.80
C GLU A 97 -6.91 19.01 -6.52
N ARG A 98 -6.63 18.70 -5.24
CA ARG A 98 -5.48 17.92 -4.75
C ARG A 98 -5.78 16.46 -4.37
N ALA A 99 -6.92 15.92 -4.75
CA ALA A 99 -7.28 14.52 -4.44
C ALA A 99 -6.75 13.47 -5.45
N LEU A 100 -5.73 13.75 -6.26
CA LEU A 100 -5.11 12.71 -7.10
C LEU A 100 -4.16 11.77 -6.34
N TRP A 101 -3.73 12.11 -5.11
CA TRP A 101 -2.66 11.36 -4.43
C TRP A 101 -2.91 11.03 -2.96
N GLN A 102 -4.12 11.26 -2.44
CA GLN A 102 -4.50 10.75 -1.13
C GLN A 102 -5.75 9.90 -1.27
N SER A 103 -5.52 8.67 -1.74
CA SER A 103 -6.48 7.58 -1.66
C SER A 103 -6.87 7.36 -0.19
N LYS A 104 -7.98 7.98 0.20
CA LYS A 104 -8.77 7.53 1.33
C LYS A 104 -9.42 6.22 0.92
N ARG A 105 -8.78 5.08 1.22
CA ARG A 105 -9.51 3.86 1.56
C ARG A 105 -8.63 2.80 2.19
N GLU A 106 -8.69 2.74 3.51
CA GLU A 106 -8.68 1.45 4.18
C GLU A 106 -9.98 0.76 3.76
N SER A 107 -9.86 -0.16 2.81
CA SER A 107 -10.93 -1.08 2.48
C SER A 107 -10.31 -2.45 2.36
N HIS A 108 -10.74 -3.37 3.22
CA HIS A 108 -10.47 -4.81 3.22
C HIS A 108 -10.59 -5.51 1.82
N LYS A 109 -11.01 -4.80 0.77
CA LYS A 109 -10.98 -5.23 -0.63
C LYS A 109 -9.56 -5.54 -1.13
N ALA A 110 -8.55 -4.80 -0.68
CA ALA A 110 -7.16 -5.06 -1.11
C ALA A 110 -6.69 -6.46 -0.68
N GLU A 111 -7.02 -6.90 0.54
CA GLU A 111 -6.66 -8.23 1.04
C GLU A 111 -7.34 -9.36 0.27
N HIS A 112 -8.61 -9.18 -0.11
CA HIS A 112 -9.35 -10.17 -0.88
C HIS A 112 -8.82 -10.32 -2.32
N ILE A 113 -8.38 -9.21 -2.93
CA ILE A 113 -7.77 -9.22 -4.26
C ILE A 113 -6.41 -9.93 -4.21
N ILE A 114 -5.58 -9.64 -3.21
CA ILE A 114 -4.28 -10.31 -3.04
C ILE A 114 -4.49 -11.81 -2.83
N ARG A 115 -5.45 -12.21 -1.99
CA ARG A 115 -5.77 -13.62 -1.75
C ARG A 115 -6.24 -14.33 -3.03
N LEU A 116 -7.06 -13.69 -3.86
CA LEU A 116 -7.51 -14.24 -5.15
C LEU A 116 -6.35 -14.40 -6.14
N VAL A 117 -5.48 -13.40 -6.26
CA VAL A 117 -4.31 -13.47 -7.16
C VAL A 117 -3.36 -14.58 -6.73
N THR A 118 -3.09 -14.71 -5.43
CA THR A 118 -2.23 -15.79 -4.90
C THR A 118 -2.82 -17.17 -5.16
N ILE A 119 -4.14 -17.36 -4.98
CA ILE A 119 -4.82 -18.62 -5.30
C ILE A 119 -4.70 -18.94 -6.80
N LEU A 120 -4.93 -17.96 -7.66
CA LEU A 120 -4.86 -18.14 -9.11
C LEU A 120 -3.43 -18.50 -9.57
N PHE A 121 -2.42 -17.84 -8.98
CA PHE A 121 -1.02 -18.18 -9.26
C PHE A 121 -0.66 -19.60 -8.81
N ALA A 122 -1.08 -20.00 -7.60
CA ALA A 122 -0.84 -21.34 -7.08
C ALA A 122 -1.50 -22.43 -7.95
N VAL A 123 -2.74 -22.21 -8.39
CA VAL A 123 -3.44 -23.11 -9.33
C VAL A 123 -2.70 -23.19 -10.66
N GLY A 124 -2.23 -22.06 -11.19
CA GLY A 124 -1.42 -22.02 -12.42
C GLY A 124 -0.13 -22.86 -12.31
N VAL A 125 0.61 -22.73 -11.20
CA VAL A 125 1.81 -23.53 -10.94
C VAL A 125 1.46 -25.01 -10.83
N MET A 126 0.38 -25.36 -10.13
CA MET A 126 -0.05 -26.75 -9.96
C MET A 126 -0.44 -27.42 -11.29
N VAL A 127 -1.12 -26.69 -12.18
CA VAL A 127 -1.41 -27.16 -13.55
C VAL A 127 -0.14 -27.32 -14.36
N ALA A 128 0.79 -26.36 -14.29
CA ALA A 128 2.07 -26.44 -15.02
C ALA A 128 2.91 -27.66 -14.58
N VAL A 129 2.98 -27.94 -13.28
CA VAL A 129 3.65 -29.13 -12.74
C VAL A 129 2.96 -30.42 -13.20
N GLY A 130 1.62 -30.45 -13.22
CA GLY A 130 0.86 -31.59 -13.73
C GLY A 130 1.15 -31.89 -15.20
N VAL A 131 1.16 -30.86 -16.05
CA VAL A 131 1.50 -30.97 -17.48
C VAL A 131 2.96 -31.41 -17.67
N TRP A 132 3.89 -30.86 -16.88
CA TRP A 132 5.30 -31.26 -16.93
C TRP A 132 5.47 -32.74 -16.56
N TRP A 133 4.77 -33.22 -15.52
CA TRP A 133 4.77 -34.62 -15.14
C TRP A 133 4.19 -35.53 -16.22
N GLN A 134 3.12 -35.11 -16.90
CA GLN A 134 2.54 -35.88 -17.99
C GLN A 134 3.50 -35.99 -19.17
N LYS A 135 4.15 -34.88 -19.56
CA LYS A 135 5.16 -34.86 -20.62
C LYS A 135 6.42 -35.65 -20.27
N ASN A 136 6.72 -35.81 -18.99
CA ASN A 136 7.88 -36.54 -18.49
C ASN A 136 7.58 -38.01 -18.12
N ARG A 137 6.34 -38.50 -18.31
CA ARG A 137 5.95 -39.90 -18.05
C ARG A 137 6.26 -40.86 -19.19
N ASP A 138 6.54 -40.36 -20.40
CA ASP A 138 6.84 -41.19 -21.56
C ASP A 138 8.29 -41.73 -21.59
N ALA A 139 9.09 -41.47 -20.54
CA ALA A 139 10.46 -41.95 -20.41
C ALA A 139 10.58 -43.00 -19.29
N GLN A 140 9.98 -44.17 -19.48
CA GLN A 140 10.36 -45.38 -18.74
C GLN A 140 11.06 -46.36 -19.71
N PRO A 141 12.35 -46.67 -19.53
CA PRO A 141 12.99 -47.74 -20.30
C PRO A 141 12.45 -49.08 -19.80
N VAL A 142 11.57 -49.70 -20.59
CA VAL A 142 11.08 -51.04 -20.32
C VAL A 142 12.21 -52.04 -20.55
N PHE A 143 12.68 -52.67 -19.48
CA PHE A 143 13.66 -53.75 -19.48
C PHE A 143 13.33 -54.80 -20.56
N SER A 144 14.13 -54.86 -21.63
CA SER A 144 14.14 -55.98 -22.58
C SER A 144 15.19 -57.00 -22.15
N SER A 145 14.85 -57.89 -21.23
CA SER A 145 15.58 -59.14 -21.03
C SER A 145 15.10 -60.17 -22.05
N LYS A 146 15.83 -60.30 -23.18
CA LYS A 146 15.70 -61.46 -24.07
C LYS A 146 17.07 -62.11 -24.19
N GLN A 147 17.22 -63.26 -23.53
CA GLN A 147 18.33 -64.22 -23.69
C GLN A 147 18.39 -64.66 -25.18
N SER A 148 19.54 -64.75 -25.84
CA SER A 148 20.53 -65.87 -25.88
C SER A 148 21.39 -65.70 -27.16
N PRO A 149 22.48 -66.47 -27.45
CA PRO A 149 23.42 -67.22 -26.61
C PRO A 149 24.92 -66.94 -26.94
N THR A 150 25.78 -67.54 -26.13
CA THR A 150 27.23 -67.78 -26.24
C THR A 150 27.79 -67.95 -27.66
N ASN A 151 28.84 -67.19 -27.99
CA ASN A 151 30.01 -67.72 -28.70
C ASN A 151 31.28 -67.05 -28.16
N LEU A 152 32.14 -67.89 -27.58
CA LEU A 152 33.49 -67.56 -27.18
C LEU A 152 34.39 -67.64 -28.43
N SER A 153 35.00 -66.53 -28.83
CA SER A 153 36.27 -66.56 -29.56
C SER A 153 37.09 -65.35 -29.17
N LEU A 154 38.22 -65.68 -28.54
CA LEU A 154 39.33 -64.80 -28.26
C LEU A 154 39.91 -64.33 -29.60
N ASN A 155 39.97 -63.01 -29.83
CA ASN A 155 40.98 -62.46 -30.72
C ASN A 155 41.45 -61.11 -30.17
N ASP A 156 42.55 -61.22 -29.46
CA ASP A 156 43.39 -60.18 -28.89
C ASP A 156 44.01 -59.36 -30.04
N ASN A 157 43.80 -58.04 -30.06
CA ASN A 157 44.69 -57.09 -30.74
C ASN A 157 44.51 -55.69 -30.14
N ASN A 158 45.57 -55.27 -29.46
CA ASN A 158 45.77 -54.02 -28.76
C ASN A 158 45.61 -52.76 -29.63
N SER A 159 45.41 -51.65 -28.91
CA SER A 159 45.79 -50.27 -29.25
C SER A 159 45.07 -49.53 -30.39
N GLU A 160 43.96 -48.85 -30.07
CA GLU A 160 43.73 -47.49 -30.58
C GLU A 160 42.74 -46.69 -29.70
N LEU A 161 43.13 -46.44 -28.45
CA LEU A 161 42.59 -45.32 -27.67
C LEU A 161 43.77 -44.61 -27.03
N LYS A 162 43.90 -43.30 -27.34
CA LYS A 162 44.93 -42.33 -26.91
C LYS A 162 46.14 -42.13 -27.83
N LEU A 163 45.91 -41.44 -28.95
CA LEU A 163 46.96 -40.62 -29.61
C LEU A 163 46.44 -39.31 -30.22
N THR A 164 45.13 -39.10 -30.31
CA THR A 164 44.55 -37.85 -30.84
C THR A 164 44.48 -36.72 -29.82
N ASP A 165 44.56 -37.02 -28.51
CA ASP A 165 44.31 -36.02 -27.46
C ASP A 165 45.58 -35.35 -26.90
N LEU A 166 46.77 -35.91 -27.15
CA LEU A 166 48.03 -35.33 -26.63
C LEU A 166 48.67 -34.31 -27.60
N SER A 167 48.43 -34.45 -28.90
CA SER A 167 48.99 -33.54 -29.92
C SER A 167 48.31 -32.16 -29.91
N LYS A 168 47.08 -32.07 -29.40
CA LYS A 168 46.30 -30.83 -29.37
C LYS A 168 46.64 -29.91 -28.19
N MET A 169 47.26 -30.44 -27.13
CA MET A 169 47.65 -29.65 -25.95
C MET A 169 49.09 -29.11 -26.04
N GLN A 170 49.95 -29.71 -26.87
CA GLN A 170 51.36 -29.31 -26.99
C GLN A 170 51.57 -28.15 -27.99
N SER A 171 50.60 -27.89 -28.88
CA SER A 171 50.63 -26.77 -29.84
C SER A 171 50.23 -25.41 -29.25
N LEU A 172 49.73 -25.38 -28.00
CA LEU A 172 49.35 -24.15 -27.30
C LEU A 172 50.45 -23.58 -26.39
N LEU A 173 51.59 -24.28 -26.24
CA LEU A 173 52.67 -23.89 -25.32
C LEU A 173 53.94 -23.35 -26.02
N ASN A 174 53.94 -23.13 -27.34
CA ASN A 174 55.13 -22.61 -28.04
C ASN A 174 54.82 -21.40 -28.94
N PRO A 175 54.80 -20.17 -28.40
CA PRO A 175 54.88 -18.98 -29.23
C PRO A 175 56.29 -18.88 -29.80
N SER A 176 56.44 -19.08 -31.10
CA SER A 176 57.70 -18.88 -31.81
C SER A 176 58.08 -17.39 -31.78
N MET A 177 58.95 -17.04 -30.83
CA MET A 177 59.63 -15.75 -30.77
C MET A 177 60.63 -15.68 -31.93
N GLN A 178 60.25 -15.02 -33.03
CA GLN A 178 61.20 -14.61 -34.07
C GLN A 178 62.12 -13.52 -33.49
N MET A 179 63.42 -13.68 -33.73
CA MET A 179 64.49 -12.84 -33.21
C MET A 179 64.52 -11.43 -33.81
N THR A 180 65.05 -10.53 -32.98
CA THR A 180 65.32 -9.09 -33.10
C THR A 180 66.24 -8.68 -34.26
N PRO A 181 66.32 -7.37 -34.54
CA PRO A 181 67.56 -6.67 -34.22
C PRO A 181 67.39 -5.57 -33.16
N LEU A 182 68.32 -5.56 -32.19
CA LEU A 182 68.70 -4.43 -31.32
C LEU A 182 69.32 -3.33 -32.22
N GLU A 183 69.26 -2.02 -31.95
CA GLU A 183 70.09 -1.27 -30.97
C GLU A 183 69.88 0.23 -31.36
N LYS A 184 69.25 1.09 -30.55
CA LYS A 184 69.74 1.94 -29.45
C LYS A 184 70.84 2.96 -29.81
N GLU A 185 70.46 4.25 -29.81
CA GLU A 185 71.23 5.44 -29.36
C GLU A 185 70.17 6.55 -29.13
N GLY A 186 70.12 7.34 -28.06
CA GLY A 186 71.21 7.88 -27.25
C GLY A 186 71.38 9.37 -27.61
N GLY A 187 70.63 10.27 -26.97
CA GLY A 187 70.69 11.73 -27.19
C GLY A 187 69.42 12.45 -26.79
#